data_AF-K4LHM0-F1
#
_entry.id   AF-K4LHM0-F1
#
_cell.length_a   1.000
_cell.length_b   1.000
_cell.length_c   1.000
_cell.angle_alpha   90.00
_cell.angle_beta   90.00
_cell.angle_gamma   90.00
#
_symmetry.space_group_name_H-M   'P 1'
#
loop_
_entity.id
_entity.type
_entity.pdbx_description
1 polymer ?
#
loop_
_entity_poly.entity_id
_entity_poly.type
_entity_poly.pdbx_seq_one_letter_code
_entity_poly.pdbx_strand_id
1 'polypeptide(L)'
;MAKVEVKMPEEFLLKLSRLGERTDEIIPKVLEAGGEVVLSKVKSNLQSVIGNGTKYPSRATGELVNALGLSPAKQDRDGNHNIKIGFTEPRKDGESNAKIANIIEYGKSGQPPRPFLKPAKSATRKSCIEAMKSRLEQELGRI
;
A
#
# COMPACT_ATOMS: atom_id res chain seq x y z
N MET A 1 27.87 -28.18 -39.44
CA MET A 1 27.36 -27.15 -38.51
C MET A 1 27.36 -27.74 -37.12
N ALA A 2 28.09 -27.15 -36.17
CA ALA A 2 28.03 -27.59 -34.78
C ALA A 2 26.68 -27.15 -34.18
N LYS A 3 25.93 -28.11 -33.64
CA LYS A 3 24.63 -27.87 -33.01
C LYS A 3 24.86 -27.84 -31.51
N VAL A 4 24.65 -26.68 -30.88
CA VAL A 4 24.69 -26.53 -29.43
C VAL A 4 23.26 -26.66 -28.91
N GLU A 5 23.03 -27.60 -28.00
CA GLU A 5 21.75 -27.84 -27.37
C GLU A 5 21.84 -27.41 -25.90
N VAL A 6 21.22 -26.28 -25.56
CA VAL A 6 21.17 -25.78 -24.19
C VAL A 6 19.95 -26.40 -23.51
N LYS A 7 20.16 -27.40 -22.66
CA LYS A 7 19.09 -27.94 -21.81
C LYS A 7 18.73 -26.89 -20.76
N MET A 8 17.58 -26.25 -20.94
CA MET A 8 16.99 -25.40 -19.91
C MET A 8 16.80 -26.22 -18.63
N PRO A 9 17.17 -25.70 -17.45
CA PRO A 9 16.98 -26.44 -16.20
C PRO A 9 15.49 -26.72 -16.00
N GLU A 10 15.11 -27.99 -16.08
CA GLU A 10 13.70 -28.44 -16.01
C GLU A 10 13.03 -27.95 -14.72
N GLU A 11 13.76 -27.90 -13.62
CA GLU A 11 13.28 -27.37 -12.33
C GLU A 11 12.89 -25.89 -12.42
N PHE A 12 13.64 -25.09 -13.18
CA PHE A 12 13.34 -23.68 -13.40
C PHE A 12 12.09 -23.51 -14.28
N LEU A 13 11.96 -24.32 -15.34
CA LEU A 13 10.77 -24.30 -16.20
C LEU A 13 9.50 -24.71 -15.42
N LEU A 14 9.60 -25.73 -14.56
CA LEU A 14 8.51 -26.15 -13.70
C LEU A 14 8.12 -25.07 -12.70
N LYS A 15 9.10 -24.40 -12.06
CA LYS A 15 8.85 -23.25 -11.17
C LYS A 15 8.17 -22.10 -11.91
N LEU A 16 8.60 -21.78 -13.13
CA LEU A 16 7.97 -20.74 -13.97
C LEU A 16 6.55 -21.11 -14.39
N SER A 17 6.30 -22.36 -14.77
CA SER A 17 4.96 -22.83 -15.16
C SER A 17 3.98 -22.74 -13.99
N ARG A 18 4.38 -23.25 -12.81
CA ARG A 18 3.55 -23.19 -11.60
C ARG A 18 3.34 -21.74 -11.11
N LEU A 19 4.35 -20.88 -11.26
CA LEU A 19 4.22 -19.46 -10.98
C LEU A 19 3.18 -18.83 -11.92
N GLY A 20 3.27 -19.10 -13.23
CA GLY A 20 2.33 -18.63 -14.24
C GLY A 20 0.88 -18.95 -13.89
N GLU A 21 0.60 -20.21 -13.52
CA GLU A 21 -0.73 -20.69 -13.13
C GLU A 21 -1.30 -20.03 -11.88
N ARG A 22 -0.45 -19.59 -10.94
CA ARG A 22 -0.87 -19.03 -9.65
C ARG A 22 -0.63 -17.53 -9.53
N THR A 23 -0.31 -16.87 -10.65
CA THR A 23 0.00 -15.44 -10.68
C THR A 23 -1.12 -14.60 -10.08
N ASP A 24 -2.37 -14.93 -10.42
CA ASP A 24 -3.58 -14.23 -9.95
C ASP A 24 -3.82 -14.39 -8.44
N GLU A 25 -3.25 -15.41 -7.80
CA GLU A 25 -3.34 -15.62 -6.35
C GLU A 25 -2.16 -15.02 -5.59
N ILE A 26 -0.95 -15.12 -6.16
CA ILE A 26 0.29 -14.69 -5.51
C ILE A 26 0.39 -13.16 -5.53
N ILE A 27 0.08 -12.53 -6.66
CA ILE A 27 0.23 -11.07 -6.81
C ILE A 27 -0.59 -10.29 -5.77
N PRO A 28 -1.90 -10.58 -5.56
CA PRO A 28 -2.68 -9.89 -4.53
C PRO A 28 -2.05 -10.00 -3.14
N LYS A 29 -1.62 -11.20 -2.73
CA LYS A 29 -1.01 -11.44 -1.42
C LYS A 29 0.30 -10.66 -1.24
N VAL A 30 1.12 -10.60 -2.28
CA VAL A 30 2.38 -9.84 -2.27
C VAL A 30 2.10 -8.34 -2.16
N LEU A 31 1.17 -7.83 -2.97
CA LEU A 31 0.79 -6.42 -2.95
C LEU A 31 0.17 -6.00 -1.61
N GLU A 32 -0.70 -6.84 -1.04
CA GLU A 32 -1.30 -6.62 0.29
C GLU A 32 -0.23 -6.51 1.38
N ALA A 33 0.75 -7.43 1.41
CA ALA A 33 1.85 -7.38 2.37
C ALA A 33 2.67 -6.08 2.26
N GLY A 34 2.97 -5.64 1.03
CA GLY A 34 3.62 -4.35 0.80
C GLY A 34 2.74 -3.16 1.20
N GLY A 35 1.44 -3.25 0.94
CA GLY A 35 0.44 -2.24 1.27
C GLY A 35 0.28 -2.04 2.77
N GLU A 36 0.26 -3.10 3.56
CA GLU A 36 0.11 -3.06 5.03
C GLU A 36 1.26 -2.29 5.70
N VAL A 37 2.49 -2.48 5.21
CA VAL A 37 3.67 -1.74 5.69
C VAL A 37 3.48 -0.24 5.48
N VAL A 38 3.01 0.17 4.30
CA VAL A 38 2.77 1.58 4.00
C VAL A 38 1.58 2.11 4.79
N LEU A 39 0.47 1.37 4.84
CA LEU A 39 -0.74 1.73 5.57
C LEU A 39 -0.46 1.96 7.06
N SER A 40 0.28 1.05 7.70
CA SER A 40 0.63 1.17 9.12
C SER A 40 1.41 2.45 9.41
N LYS A 41 2.37 2.80 8.54
CA LYS A 41 3.15 4.04 8.69
C LYS A 41 2.32 5.29 8.43
N VAL A 42 1.47 5.28 7.40
CA VAL A 42 0.54 6.39 7.12
C VAL A 42 -0.41 6.59 8.31
N LYS A 43 -0.96 5.51 8.86
CA LYS A 43 -1.85 5.54 10.03
C LYS A 43 -1.16 6.11 11.26
N SER A 44 0.07 5.66 11.55
CA SER A 44 0.90 6.17 12.65
C SER A 44 1.22 7.66 12.49
N ASN A 45 1.61 8.09 11.29
CA ASN A 45 1.87 9.51 11.01
C ASN A 45 0.58 10.34 11.11
N LEU A 46 -0.56 9.83 10.63
CA LEU A 46 -1.83 10.53 10.70
C LEU A 46 -2.29 10.72 12.17
N GLN A 47 -2.11 9.70 13.01
CA GLN A 47 -2.40 9.78 14.44
C GLN A 47 -1.52 10.81 15.17
N SER A 48 -0.26 10.99 14.76
CA SER A 48 0.64 11.94 15.41
C SER A 48 0.34 13.41 15.06
N VAL A 49 -0.29 13.67 13.91
CA VAL A 49 -0.63 15.03 13.45
C VAL A 49 -2.05 15.46 13.82
N ILE A 50 -2.99 14.53 13.96
CA ILE A 50 -4.38 14.83 14.32
C ILE A 50 -4.44 15.32 15.77
N GLY A 51 -5.04 16.50 15.97
CA GLY A 51 -5.28 17.04 17.31
C GLY A 51 -4.04 17.57 18.04
N ASN A 52 -2.85 17.45 17.44
CA ASN A 52 -1.61 17.97 18.02
C ASN A 52 -1.39 19.45 17.63
N GLY A 53 -0.82 20.28 18.50
CA GLY A 53 -0.45 21.67 18.18
C GLY A 53 -1.57 22.53 17.57
N THR A 54 -2.84 22.28 17.94
CA THR A 54 -3.98 23.04 17.44
C THR A 54 -4.21 24.29 18.30
N LYS A 55 -4.62 25.41 17.68
CA LYS A 55 -4.93 26.66 18.40
C LYS A 55 -6.06 26.50 19.42
N TYR A 56 -7.01 25.62 19.13
CA TYR A 56 -8.15 25.29 19.98
C TYR A 56 -8.07 23.83 20.43
N PRO A 57 -8.80 23.44 21.49
CA PRO A 57 -8.91 22.05 21.90
C PRO A 57 -9.30 21.14 20.73
N SER A 58 -8.65 19.99 20.65
CA SER A 58 -8.90 19.00 19.60
C SER A 58 -10.34 18.48 19.68
N ARG A 59 -11.00 18.41 18.51
CA ARG A 59 -12.33 17.79 18.34
C ARG A 59 -12.24 16.49 17.54
N ALA A 60 -11.06 15.86 17.51
CA ALA A 60 -10.82 14.67 16.72
C ALA A 60 -11.62 13.48 17.27
N THR A 61 -12.47 12.88 16.43
CA THR A 61 -13.27 11.70 16.77
C THR A 61 -12.55 10.37 16.48
N GLY A 62 -11.39 10.42 15.82
CA GLY A 62 -10.68 9.23 15.33
C GLY A 62 -11.25 8.64 14.03
N GLU A 63 -12.38 9.14 13.53
CA GLU A 63 -13.04 8.63 12.34
C GLU A 63 -12.15 8.66 11.10
N LEU A 64 -11.37 9.73 10.89
CA LEU A 64 -10.46 9.83 9.74
C LEU A 64 -9.39 8.73 9.74
N VAL A 65 -8.88 8.37 10.92
CA VAL A 65 -7.89 7.29 11.09
C VAL A 65 -8.54 5.92 10.85
N ASN A 66 -9.79 5.75 11.27
CA ASN A 66 -10.54 4.51 11.08
C ASN A 66 -11.01 4.32 9.63
N ALA A 67 -11.24 5.40 8.89
CA ALA A 67 -11.59 5.36 7.49
C ALA A 67 -10.40 5.04 6.57
N LEU A 68 -9.16 5.17 7.05
CA LEU A 68 -7.98 4.87 6.26
C LEU A 68 -7.80 3.35 6.11
N GLY A 69 -7.73 2.87 4.88
CA GLY A 69 -7.61 1.44 4.58
C GLY A 69 -6.92 1.15 3.24
N LEU A 70 -6.83 -0.15 2.95
CA LEU A 70 -6.34 -0.69 1.69
C LEU A 70 -7.50 -1.17 0.83
N SER A 71 -7.45 -0.88 -0.47
CA SER A 71 -8.35 -1.51 -1.43
C SER A 71 -7.88 -2.93 -1.76
N PRO A 72 -8.78 -3.83 -2.17
CA PRO A 72 -8.36 -5.11 -2.75
C PRO A 72 -7.49 -4.87 -4.00
N ALA A 73 -6.59 -5.81 -4.28
CA ALA A 73 -5.80 -5.81 -5.51
C ALA A 73 -6.71 -5.98 -6.72
N LYS A 74 -6.55 -5.11 -7.72
CA LYS A 74 -7.31 -5.17 -8.98
C LYS A 74 -6.37 -4.96 -10.15
N GLN A 75 -6.63 -5.68 -11.24
CA GLN A 75 -5.93 -5.48 -12.50
C GLN A 75 -6.47 -4.23 -13.22
N ASP A 76 -5.59 -3.41 -13.76
CA ASP A 76 -5.95 -2.30 -14.63
C ASP A 76 -6.06 -2.74 -16.11
N ARG A 77 -6.33 -1.79 -17.00
CA ARG A 77 -6.49 -2.06 -18.45
C ARG A 77 -5.19 -2.51 -19.12
N ASP A 78 -4.05 -2.22 -18.51
CA ASP A 78 -2.72 -2.58 -19.02
C ASP A 78 -2.24 -3.93 -18.47
N GLY A 79 -3.06 -4.60 -17.67
CA GLY A 79 -2.74 -5.89 -17.05
C GLY A 79 -1.97 -5.78 -15.73
N ASN A 80 -1.75 -4.57 -15.19
CA ASN A 80 -1.03 -4.38 -13.94
C ASN A 80 -1.96 -4.51 -12.73
N HIS A 81 -1.51 -5.27 -11.73
CA HIS A 81 -2.21 -5.36 -10.47
C HIS A 81 -1.88 -4.18 -9.57
N ASN A 82 -2.92 -3.49 -9.09
CA ASN A 82 -2.80 -2.30 -8.29
C ASN A 82 -3.59 -2.43 -6.99
N ILE A 83 -3.00 -1.92 -5.90
CA ILE A 83 -3.68 -1.65 -4.63
C ILE A 83 -3.69 -0.14 -4.36
N LYS A 84 -4.70 0.33 -3.64
CA LYS A 84 -4.83 1.74 -3.26
C LYS A 84 -4.87 1.89 -1.76
N ILE A 85 -4.17 2.89 -1.25
CA ILE A 85 -4.34 3.36 0.13
C ILE A 85 -5.22 4.59 0.05
N GLY A 86 -6.33 4.59 0.78
CA GLY A 86 -7.31 5.66 0.71
C GLY A 86 -8.25 5.65 1.90
N PHE A 87 -9.23 6.55 1.83
CA PHE A 87 -10.25 6.68 2.87
C PHE A 87 -11.57 6.11 2.37
N THR A 88 -12.25 5.36 3.24
CA THR A 88 -13.64 4.98 3.03
C THR A 88 -14.54 6.20 3.13
N GLU A 89 -15.54 6.27 2.26
CA GLU A 89 -16.59 7.28 2.22
C GLU A 89 -17.95 6.55 2.17
N PRO A 90 -19.05 7.17 2.63
CA PRO A 90 -19.17 8.52 3.17
C PRO A 90 -18.77 8.64 4.64
N ARG A 91 -18.35 9.84 5.04
CA ARG A 91 -18.14 10.21 6.44
C ARG A 91 -19.47 10.48 7.14
N LYS A 92 -19.55 10.23 8.45
CA LYS A 92 -20.79 10.38 9.25
C LYS A 92 -21.31 11.81 9.33
N ASP A 93 -20.41 12.79 9.25
CA ASP A 93 -20.72 14.22 9.35
C ASP A 93 -21.03 14.88 7.99
N GLY A 94 -21.05 14.11 6.90
CA GLY A 94 -21.35 14.58 5.55
C GLY A 94 -20.20 15.31 4.84
N GLU A 95 -19.05 15.48 5.51
CA GLU A 95 -17.83 15.97 4.87
C GLU A 95 -17.08 14.82 4.18
N SER A 96 -16.06 15.13 3.37
CA SER A 96 -15.21 14.10 2.76
C SER A 96 -13.93 13.87 3.58
N ASN A 97 -13.65 12.61 3.91
CA ASN A 97 -12.38 12.20 4.50
C ASN A 97 -11.18 12.60 3.60
N ALA A 98 -11.32 12.45 2.28
CA ALA A 98 -10.27 12.87 1.34
C ALA A 98 -10.00 14.39 1.39
N LYS A 99 -11.06 15.20 1.50
CA LYS A 99 -10.95 16.66 1.67
C LYS A 99 -10.20 17.02 2.96
N ILE A 100 -10.57 16.40 4.09
CA ILE A 100 -9.92 16.65 5.39
C ILE A 100 -8.44 16.23 5.35
N ALA A 101 -8.15 15.05 4.79
CA ALA A 101 -6.79 14.55 4.63
C ALA A 101 -5.92 15.49 3.79
N ASN A 102 -6.45 16.02 2.67
CA ASN A 102 -5.73 16.98 1.83
C ASN A 102 -5.43 18.29 2.56
N ILE A 103 -6.36 18.80 3.37
CA ILE A 103 -6.14 19.99 4.20
C ILE A 103 -5.03 19.73 5.23
N ILE A 104 -4.92 18.52 5.79
CA ILE A 104 -3.85 18.17 6.71
C ILE A 104 -2.51 18.07 5.97
N GLU A 105 -2.45 17.38 4.83
CA GLU A 105 -1.22 17.17 4.07
C GLU A 105 -0.63 18.48 3.53
N TYR A 106 -1.47 19.34 2.95
CA TYR A 106 -1.03 20.55 2.23
C TYR A 106 -1.33 21.86 2.95
N GLY A 107 -2.09 21.81 4.04
CA GLY A 107 -2.51 23.02 4.76
C GLY A 107 -3.62 23.78 4.05
N LYS A 108 -4.06 24.86 4.68
CA LYS A 108 -4.97 25.87 4.13
C LYS A 108 -4.66 27.23 4.75
N SER A 109 -5.34 28.29 4.31
CA SER A 109 -5.20 29.60 4.96
C SER A 109 -5.44 29.50 6.47
N GLY A 110 -4.47 29.96 7.26
CA GLY A 110 -4.51 29.90 8.73
C GLY A 110 -4.18 28.52 9.35
N GLN A 111 -3.81 27.52 8.56
CA GLN A 111 -3.41 26.19 9.05
C GLN A 111 -2.19 25.68 8.24
N PRO A 112 -0.99 25.62 8.85
CA PRO A 112 0.20 25.13 8.15
C PRO A 112 0.07 23.63 7.79
N PRO A 113 0.74 23.18 6.71
CA PRO A 113 0.75 21.78 6.29
C PRO A 113 1.38 20.88 7.35
N ARG A 114 0.83 19.67 7.48
CA ARG A 114 1.32 18.59 8.33
C ARG A 114 1.36 17.30 7.52
N PRO A 115 2.39 17.15 6.68
CA PRO A 115 2.46 16.03 5.77
C PRO A 115 2.60 14.71 6.54
N PHE A 116 1.75 13.76 6.21
CA PHE A 116 1.73 12.41 6.79
C PHE A 116 1.91 11.34 5.71
N LEU A 117 1.47 11.61 4.46
CA LEU A 117 1.61 10.70 3.31
C LEU A 117 3.01 10.76 2.70
N LYS A 118 3.50 11.96 2.36
CA LYS A 118 4.82 12.14 1.75
C LYS A 118 5.96 11.52 2.59
N PRO A 119 6.07 11.76 3.92
CA PRO A 119 7.09 11.13 4.74
C PRO A 119 6.87 9.62 4.92
N ALA A 120 5.62 9.13 4.92
CA ALA A 120 5.37 7.69 4.97
C ALA A 120 5.88 6.99 3.71
N LYS A 121 5.63 7.56 2.52
CA LYS A 121 6.08 7.00 1.24
C LYS A 121 7.59 6.83 1.15
N SER A 122 8.36 7.85 1.57
CA SER A 122 9.82 7.77 1.53
C SER A 122 10.37 6.80 2.57
N ALA A 123 9.83 6.83 3.81
CA ALA A 123 10.30 6.00 4.91
C ALA A 123 10.03 4.50 4.69
N THR A 124 8.92 4.15 4.03
CA THR A 124 8.50 2.75 3.85
C THR A 124 8.99 2.11 2.55
N ARG A 125 9.65 2.86 1.66
CA ARG A 125 10.03 2.34 0.33
C ARG A 125 10.84 1.04 0.41
N LYS A 126 11.84 0.96 1.28
CA LYS A 126 12.69 -0.22 1.43
C LYS A 126 11.95 -1.38 2.09
N SER A 127 11.31 -1.12 3.22
CA SER A 127 10.57 -2.14 3.98
C SER A 127 9.38 -2.72 3.21
N CYS A 128 8.71 -1.91 2.39
CA CYS A 128 7.66 -2.35 1.48
C CYS A 128 8.20 -3.35 0.44
N ILE A 129 9.34 -3.05 -0.19
CA ILE A 129 9.99 -3.96 -1.16
C ILE A 129 10.43 -5.25 -0.47
N GLU A 130 11.02 -5.16 0.73
CA GLU A 130 11.46 -6.33 1.50
C GLU A 130 10.28 -7.22 1.92
N ALA A 131 9.17 -6.63 2.38
CA ALA A 131 7.96 -7.37 2.71
C ALA A 131 7.37 -8.08 1.48
N MET A 132 7.33 -7.40 0.32
CA MET A 132 6.88 -7.99 -0.93
C MET A 132 7.77 -9.16 -1.37
N LYS A 133 9.10 -9.01 -1.30
CA LYS A 133 10.05 -10.08 -1.63
C LYS A 133 9.89 -11.28 -0.71
N SER A 134 9.84 -11.04 0.61
CA SER A 134 9.66 -12.11 1.60
C SER A 134 8.34 -12.84 1.38
N ARG A 135 7.25 -12.13 1.09
CA ARG A 135 5.96 -12.74 0.79
C ARG A 135 6.00 -13.57 -0.50
N LEU A 136 6.68 -13.08 -1.54
CA LEU A 136 6.86 -13.80 -2.80
C LEU A 136 7.65 -15.09 -2.60
N GLU A 137 8.77 -15.04 -1.86
CA GLU A 137 9.58 -16.21 -1.53
C GLU A 137 8.80 -17.25 -0.72
N GLN A 138 7.96 -16.81 0.22
CA GLN A 138 7.07 -17.72 0.97
C GLN A 138 6.06 -18.41 0.08
N GLU A 139 5.43 -17.70 -0.85
CA GLU A 139 4.47 -18.31 -1.77
C GLU A 139 5.17 -19.23 -2.78
N LEU A 140 6.39 -18.90 -3.21
CA LEU A 140 7.22 -19.75 -4.05
C LEU A 140 7.70 -21.03 -3.34
N GLY A 141 8.06 -20.96 -2.05
CA GLY A 141 8.46 -22.13 -1.28
C GLY A 141 7.30 -23.09 -0.97
N ARG A 142 6.06 -22.67 -1.21
CA ARG A 142 4.84 -23.50 -1.08
C ARG A 142 4.47 -24.23 -2.38
N ILE A 143 5.22 -23.99 -3.45
CA ILE A 143 4.98 -24.49 -4.82
C ILE A 143 6.07 -25.49 -5.19
#